data_AF-A0A1C6DGZ2-F1
#
_entry.id   AF-A0A1C6DGZ2-F1
#
_cell.length_a   1.000
_cell.length_b   1.000
_cell.length_c   1.000
_cell.angle_alpha   90.00
_cell.angle_beta   90.00
_cell.angle_gamma   90.00
#
_symmetry.space_group_name_H-M   'P 1'
#
loop_
_entity.id
_entity.type
_entity.pdbx_description
1 polymer ?
#
loop_
_entity_poly.entity_id
_entity_poly.type
_entity_poly.pdbx_seq_one_letter_code
_entity_poly.pdbx_strand_id
1 'polypeptide(L)'
;MIGATGFAGCERGVCEAFGVEADRTVRTAPGSYAANADKVFAAGDMRRGQSLVVWAIAEGRSAAAEVDRYLTGYTNLVRSIG
;
A
#
# COMPACT_ATOMS: atom_id res chain seq x y z
N MET A 1 25.67 2.03 22.34
CA MET A 1 24.86 2.95 21.51
C MET A 1 23.68 2.13 20.99
N ILE A 2 22.45 2.56 21.25
CA ILE A 2 21.25 1.93 20.67
C ILE A 2 20.80 2.82 19.51
N GLY A 3 20.82 2.29 18.29
CA GLY A 3 20.26 2.95 17.12
C GLY A 3 18.79 2.59 16.97
N ALA A 4 17.90 3.58 17.08
CA ALA A 4 16.47 3.43 16.82
C ALA A 4 16.13 4.09 15.48
N THR A 5 16.47 3.43 14.37
CA THR A 5 16.28 3.97 13.00
C THR A 5 14.89 3.73 12.41
N GLY A 6 14.04 2.96 13.10
CA GLY A 6 12.68 2.63 12.65
C GLY A 6 12.65 1.77 11.37
N PHE A 7 11.52 1.80 10.65
CA PHE A 7 11.31 1.17 9.34
C PHE A 7 12.09 1.90 8.23
N ALA A 8 12.89 1.14 7.47
CA ALA A 8 13.78 1.67 6.42
C ALA A 8 13.16 1.70 5.02
N GLY A 9 11.93 1.18 4.84
CA GLY A 9 11.25 1.13 3.54
C GLY A 9 10.98 -0.29 3.05
N CYS A 10 10.49 -0.41 1.81
CA CYS A 10 10.34 -1.70 1.13
C CYS A 10 11.71 -2.39 0.97
N GLU A 11 11.80 -3.67 1.32
CA GLU A 11 12.97 -4.48 0.98
C GLU A 11 13.06 -4.60 -0.55
N ARG A 12 14.21 -4.21 -1.12
CA ARG A 12 14.36 -4.05 -2.58
C ARG A 12 14.05 -5.33 -3.34
N GLY A 13 14.51 -6.48 -2.83
CA GLY A 13 14.25 -7.76 -3.47
C GLY A 13 12.76 -8.11 -3.56
N VAL A 14 11.95 -7.67 -2.61
CA VAL A 14 10.50 -7.89 -2.65
C VAL A 14 9.86 -6.98 -3.69
N CYS A 15 10.23 -5.69 -3.70
CA CYS A 15 9.71 -4.75 -4.67
C CYS A 15 10.07 -5.13 -6.11
N GLU A 16 11.31 -5.60 -6.35
CA GLU A 16 11.75 -6.12 -7.65
C GLU A 16 11.02 -7.40 -8.05
N ALA A 17 10.80 -8.34 -7.13
CA ALA A 17 10.09 -9.59 -7.40
C ALA A 17 8.63 -9.36 -7.85
N PHE A 18 7.97 -8.33 -7.31
CA PHE A 18 6.63 -7.94 -7.73
C PHE A 18 6.62 -6.92 -8.89
N GLY A 19 7.78 -6.48 -9.37
CA GLY A 19 7.90 -5.51 -10.46
C GLY A 19 7.34 -4.13 -10.11
N VAL A 20 7.29 -3.78 -8.81
CA VAL A 20 6.74 -2.51 -8.36
C VAL A 20 7.82 -1.44 -8.23
N GLU A 21 7.49 -0.23 -8.67
CA GLU A 21 8.33 0.94 -8.45
C GLU A 21 8.23 1.37 -6.98
N ALA A 22 9.38 1.42 -6.32
CA ALA A 22 9.49 1.92 -4.95
C ALA A 22 10.75 2.79 -4.80
N ASP A 23 10.65 3.82 -3.96
CA ASP A 23 11.84 4.44 -3.36
C ASP A 23 12.02 3.94 -1.92
N ARG A 24 11.51 4.66 -0.94
CA ARG A 24 11.27 4.21 0.43
C ARG A 24 9.95 3.47 0.55
N THR A 25 8.94 3.88 -0.21
CA THR A 25 7.60 3.27 -0.23
C THR A 25 7.21 2.91 -1.66
N VAL A 26 6.27 1.97 -1.77
CA VAL A 26 5.71 1.53 -3.06
C VAL A 26 4.87 2.65 -3.65
N ARG A 27 5.17 3.02 -4.89
CA ARG A 27 4.42 4.02 -5.64
C ARG A 27 3.11 3.44 -6.13
N THR A 28 2.09 4.27 -6.05
CA THR A 28 0.70 3.92 -6.35
C THR A 28 0.04 5.12 -6.99
N ALA A 29 -0.99 4.87 -7.81
CA ALA A 29 -1.66 5.96 -8.53
C ALA A 29 -2.33 6.96 -7.55
N PRO A 30 -2.41 8.26 -7.89
CA PRO A 30 -3.07 9.25 -7.04
C PRO A 30 -4.51 8.84 -6.69
N GLY A 31 -4.84 8.78 -5.40
CA GLY A 31 -6.17 8.36 -4.91
C GLY A 31 -6.49 6.86 -5.06
N SER A 32 -5.53 6.05 -5.49
CA SER A 32 -5.65 4.61 -5.69
C SER A 32 -4.61 3.86 -4.88
N TYR A 33 -4.86 2.58 -4.60
CA TYR A 33 -3.93 1.68 -3.92
C TYR A 33 -3.21 0.75 -4.90
N ALA A 34 -3.53 0.80 -6.19
CA ALA A 34 -2.87 0.04 -7.23
C ALA A 34 -1.46 0.58 -7.49
N ALA A 35 -0.49 -0.33 -7.51
CA ALA A 35 0.88 -0.05 -7.90
C ALA A 35 0.99 0.05 -9.44
N ASN A 36 2.19 0.31 -9.94
CA ASN A 36 2.46 0.28 -11.39
C ASN A 36 2.30 -1.12 -12.00
N ALA A 37 2.56 -2.18 -11.23
CA ALA A 37 2.40 -3.56 -11.67
C ALA A 37 0.92 -3.98 -11.61
N ASP A 38 0.44 -4.61 -12.70
CA ASP A 38 -0.94 -5.12 -12.75
C ASP A 38 -1.18 -6.13 -11.62
N LYS A 39 -2.36 -6.06 -11.00
CA LYS A 39 -2.78 -6.90 -9.85
C LYS A 39 -1.98 -6.70 -8.57
N VAL A 40 -1.12 -5.69 -8.48
CA VAL A 40 -0.36 -5.39 -7.27
C VAL A 40 -0.91 -4.12 -6.61
N PHE A 41 -1.11 -4.18 -5.29
CA PHE A 41 -1.66 -3.08 -4.51
C PHE A 41 -0.81 -2.87 -3.25
N ALA A 42 -0.71 -1.62 -2.79
CA ALA A 42 0.04 -1.25 -1.59
C ALA A 42 -0.78 -0.33 -0.68
N ALA A 43 -0.68 -0.57 0.63
CA ALA A 43 -1.40 0.18 1.67
C ALA A 43 -0.56 0.26 2.96
N GLY A 44 -0.92 1.17 3.85
CA GLY A 44 -0.27 1.35 5.14
C GLY A 44 1.17 1.82 5.00
N ASP A 45 2.05 1.36 5.89
CA ASP A 45 3.43 1.84 5.96
C ASP A 45 4.25 1.53 4.69
N MET A 46 3.86 0.51 3.92
CA MET A 46 4.48 0.23 2.61
C MET A 46 4.18 1.29 1.55
N ARG A 47 3.09 2.04 1.66
CA ARG A 47 2.69 3.11 0.72
C ARG A 47 2.97 4.50 1.29
N ARG A 48 2.58 4.71 2.56
CA ARG A 48 2.65 6.01 3.25
C ARG A 48 3.97 6.24 3.99
N GLY A 49 4.68 5.18 4.36
CA GLY A 49 5.79 5.23 5.30
C GLY A 49 5.30 5.14 6.74
N GLN A 50 6.22 5.21 7.72
CA GLN A 50 5.91 5.04 9.14
C GLN A 50 4.70 5.87 9.58
N SER A 51 3.61 5.19 9.93
CA SER A 51 2.35 5.84 10.25
C SER A 51 1.68 5.20 11.48
N LEU A 52 0.57 5.79 11.92
CA LEU A 52 -0.22 5.23 13.02
C LEU A 52 -0.96 3.98 12.55
N VAL A 53 -1.16 3.03 13.46
CA VAL A 53 -1.93 1.80 13.18
C VAL A 53 -3.32 2.09 12.61
N VAL A 54 -3.99 3.14 13.08
CA VAL A 54 -5.30 3.56 12.55
C VAL A 54 -5.26 3.90 11.07
N TRP A 55 -4.16 4.49 10.59
CA TRP A 55 -3.96 4.82 9.18
C TRP A 55 -3.73 3.57 8.35
N ALA A 56 -2.92 2.63 8.84
CA ALA A 56 -2.73 1.35 8.19
C ALA A 56 -4.05 0.57 8.06
N ILE A 57 -4.90 0.60 9.09
CA ILE A 57 -6.24 -0.04 9.06
C ILE A 57 -7.16 0.67 8.05
N ALA A 58 -7.22 2.00 8.07
CA ALA A 58 -8.06 2.76 7.16
C ALA A 58 -7.66 2.53 5.70
N GLU A 59 -6.36 2.58 5.39
CA GLU A 59 -5.86 2.29 4.04
C GLU A 59 -6.06 0.83 3.65
N GLY A 60 -5.86 -0.12 4.57
CA GLY A 60 -6.11 -1.54 4.30
C GLY A 60 -7.55 -1.81 3.87
N ARG A 61 -8.52 -1.17 4.52
CA ARG A 61 -9.95 -1.27 4.13
C ARG A 61 -10.21 -0.67 2.74
N SER A 62 -9.62 0.48 2.45
CA SER A 62 -9.80 1.14 1.15
C SER A 62 -9.09 0.40 0.01
N ALA A 63 -7.93 -0.21 0.29
CA ALA A 63 -7.23 -1.09 -0.64
C ALA A 63 -8.03 -2.38 -0.89
N ALA A 64 -8.61 -3.00 0.14
CA ALA A 64 -9.48 -4.17 -0.02
C ALA A 64 -10.70 -3.87 -0.91
N ALA A 65 -11.33 -2.70 -0.76
CA ALA A 65 -12.40 -2.26 -1.65
C ALA A 65 -11.94 -2.07 -3.10
N GLU A 66 -10.69 -1.66 -3.32
CA GLU A 66 -10.12 -1.53 -4.64
C GLU A 66 -9.78 -2.87 -5.28
N VAL A 67 -9.20 -3.81 -4.52
CA VAL A 67 -8.93 -5.18 -4.96
C VAL A 67 -10.23 -5.89 -5.32
N ASP A 68 -11.25 -5.78 -4.48
CA ASP A 68 -12.58 -6.38 -4.73
C ASP A 68 -13.19 -5.82 -6.03
N ARG A 69 -13.14 -4.50 -6.23
CA ARG A 69 -13.60 -3.88 -7.48
C ARG A 69 -12.81 -4.35 -8.69
N TYR A 70 -11.49 -4.49 -8.55
CA TYR A 70 -10.63 -4.96 -9.64
C TYR A 70 -10.98 -6.39 -10.05
N LEU A 71 -11.22 -7.28 -9.09
CA LEU A 71 -11.54 -8.69 -9.35
C LEU A 71 -12.98 -8.90 -9.85
N THR A 72 -13.94 -8.17 -9.27
CA THR A 72 -15.38 -8.43 -9.46
C THR A 72 -16.02 -7.45 -10.45
N GLY A 73 -15.32 -6.37 -10.83
CA GLY A 73 -15.82 -5.27 -11.67
C GLY A 73 -16.64 -4.21 -10.93
N TYR A 74 -17.12 -4.53 -9.72
CA TYR A 74 -17.80 -3.62 -8.79
C TYR A 74 -17.43 -3.99 -7.35
N THR A 75 -17.73 -3.13 -6.38
CA THR A 75 -17.52 -3.44 -4.95
C THR A 75 -18.66 -2.92 -4.10
N ASN A 76 -19.05 -3.71 -3.10
CA ASN A 76 -19.99 -3.28 -2.06
C ASN A 76 -19.25 -2.78 -0.80
N LEU A 77 -17.92 -2.73 -0.82
CA LEU A 77 -17.11 -2.29 0.30
C LEU A 77 -16.98 -0.76 0.30
N VAL A 78 -17.19 -0.18 1.48
CA VAL A 78 -17.04 1.27 1.68
C VAL A 78 -15.55 1.59 1.85
N ARG A 79 -15.05 2.56 1.07
CA ARG A 79 -13.72 3.13 1.28
C ARG A 79 -13.72 3.97 2.55
N SER A 80 -12.75 3.76 3.41
CA SER A 80 -12.56 4.63 4.57
C SER A 80 -12.10 6.00 4.06
N ILE A 81 -12.87 7.04 4.36
CA ILE A 81 -12.42 8.43 4.26
C ILE A 81 -11.31 8.62 5.30
N GLY A 82 -10.18 9.14 4.84
CA GLY A 82 -9.00 9.48 5.62
C GLY A 82 -8.59 10.91 5.30
#